data_AF-A0A6M0A8H1-F1
#
_entry.id   AF-A0A6M0A8H1-F1
#
_cell.length_a   1.000
_cell.length_b   1.000
_cell.length_c   1.000
_cell.angle_alpha   90.00
_cell.angle_beta   90.00
_cell.angle_gamma   90.00
#
_symmetry.space_group_name_H-M   'P 1'
#
loop_
_entity.id
_entity.type
_entity.pdbx_description
1 polymer ?
#
loop_
_entity_poly.entity_id
_entity_poly.type
_entity_poly.pdbx_seq_one_letter_code
_entity_poly.pdbx_strand_id
1 'polypeptide(L)'
;MYQFNYYLFFNQNNYQKKNKKDYKKFRHLKRLYKSVKNFNSLVEGVDALDQAGRSVGLDRLENKEKVIEALTIIRADLIAALKLEKIFRENQDFTSNSFAVNLEPLQILKLSEQSSEYGRLFNEAIQIGITVQEEMQSLQGNASKPYRRTGV
;
A
#
# COMPACT_ATOMS: atom_id res chain seq x y z
N MET A 1 -27.87 45.52 -0.53
CA MET A 1 -28.16 44.16 -0.03
C MET A 1 -27.55 43.02 -0.88
N TYR A 2 -27.24 43.23 -2.17
CA TYR A 2 -26.70 42.18 -3.07
C TYR A 2 -25.19 41.86 -2.90
N GLN A 3 -24.40 42.79 -2.38
CA GLN A 3 -22.93 42.64 -2.29
C GLN A 3 -22.49 41.70 -1.15
N PHE A 4 -23.30 41.59 -0.09
CA PHE A 4 -23.02 40.75 1.08
C PHE A 4 -23.19 39.24 0.77
N ASN A 5 -24.19 38.90 -0.04
CA ASN A 5 -24.44 37.53 -0.48
C ASN A 5 -23.36 37.01 -1.45
N TYR A 6 -22.78 37.88 -2.28
CA TYR A 6 -21.69 37.51 -3.19
C TYR A 6 -20.41 37.13 -2.44
N TYR A 7 -20.05 37.89 -1.39
CA TYR A 7 -18.89 37.60 -0.56
C TYR A 7 -19.02 36.27 0.21
N LEU A 8 -20.20 35.98 0.78
CA LEU A 8 -20.46 34.71 1.47
C LEU A 8 -20.35 33.50 0.52
N PHE A 9 -20.92 33.60 -0.69
CA PHE A 9 -20.86 32.52 -1.69
C PHE A 9 -19.45 32.29 -2.24
N PHE A 10 -18.69 33.36 -2.52
CA PHE A 10 -17.29 33.25 -2.93
C PHE A 10 -16.42 32.66 -1.82
N ASN A 11 -16.63 33.05 -0.56
CA ASN A 11 -15.85 32.54 0.55
C ASN A 11 -16.12 31.04 0.77
N GLN A 12 -17.40 30.60 0.78
CA GLN A 12 -17.76 29.18 0.84
C GLN A 12 -17.14 28.36 -0.30
N ASN A 13 -17.15 28.85 -1.54
CA ASN A 13 -16.52 28.16 -2.66
C ASN A 13 -14.99 28.01 -2.48
N ASN A 14 -14.33 29.01 -1.90
CA ASN A 14 -12.90 28.95 -1.60
C ASN A 14 -12.59 27.99 -0.44
N TYR A 15 -13.41 27.95 0.61
CA TYR A 15 -13.32 26.96 1.69
C TYR A 15 -13.48 25.52 1.18
N GLN A 16 -14.45 25.30 0.30
CA GLN A 16 -14.68 23.97 -0.31
C GLN A 16 -13.56 23.57 -1.29
N LYS A 17 -12.99 24.53 -2.04
CA LYS A 17 -11.82 24.30 -2.90
C LYS A 17 -10.55 23.99 -2.10
N LYS A 18 -10.33 24.67 -0.97
CA LYS A 18 -9.16 24.46 -0.09
C LYS A 18 -9.18 23.07 0.55
N ASN A 19 -10.31 22.65 1.12
CA ASN A 19 -10.51 21.28 1.59
C ASN A 19 -10.39 20.24 0.45
N LYS A 20 -10.88 20.58 -0.76
CA LYS A 20 -10.66 19.76 -1.96
C LYS A 20 -9.19 19.68 -2.41
N LYS A 21 -8.32 20.62 -2.02
CA LYS A 21 -6.89 20.59 -2.36
C LYS A 21 -6.13 19.72 -1.36
N ASP A 22 -6.48 19.83 -0.08
CA ASP A 22 -5.85 19.09 1.01
C ASP A 22 -6.17 17.58 0.97
N TYR A 23 -7.38 17.15 0.58
CA TYR A 23 -7.64 15.69 0.44
C TYR A 23 -6.85 15.03 -0.68
N LYS A 24 -6.55 15.77 -1.77
CA LYS A 24 -5.75 15.24 -2.88
C LYS A 24 -4.29 15.11 -2.45
N LYS A 25 -3.78 16.09 -1.70
CA LYS A 25 -2.39 16.13 -1.23
C LYS A 25 -1.99 14.90 -0.41
N PHE A 26 -2.89 14.37 0.41
CA PHE A 26 -2.62 13.21 1.28
C PHE A 26 -3.24 11.90 0.77
N ARG A 27 -3.68 11.85 -0.49
CA ARG A 27 -4.32 10.65 -1.03
C ARG A 27 -3.37 9.46 -1.02
N HIS A 28 -2.14 9.67 -1.51
CA HIS A 28 -1.13 8.62 -1.61
C HIS A 28 -0.69 8.13 -0.23
N LEU A 29 -0.42 9.06 0.69
CA LEU A 29 -0.16 8.72 2.09
C LEU A 29 -1.26 7.86 2.72
N LYS A 30 -2.54 8.21 2.53
CA LYS A 30 -3.66 7.43 3.10
C LYS A 30 -3.71 6.00 2.57
N ARG A 31 -3.38 5.80 1.29
CA ARG A 31 -3.37 4.47 0.67
C ARG A 31 -2.17 3.64 1.14
N LEU A 32 -0.97 4.22 1.16
CA LEU A 32 0.21 3.56 1.72
C LEU A 32 0.01 3.22 3.21
N TYR A 33 -0.64 4.10 3.98
CA TYR A 33 -0.99 3.82 5.37
C TYR A 33 -1.95 2.62 5.52
N LYS A 34 -2.89 2.45 4.58
CA LYS A 34 -3.73 1.24 4.54
C LYS A 34 -2.89 -0.01 4.27
N SER A 35 -1.92 0.06 3.35
CA SER A 35 -0.99 -1.05 3.09
C SER A 35 -0.16 -1.41 4.33
N VAL A 36 0.27 -0.42 5.13
CA VAL A 36 0.93 -0.68 6.43
C VAL A 36 0.02 -1.40 7.41
N LYS A 37 -1.25 -1.00 7.53
CA LYS A 37 -2.21 -1.69 8.40
C LYS A 37 -2.42 -3.14 7.99
N ASN A 38 -2.58 -3.38 6.69
CA ASN A 38 -2.73 -4.72 6.14
C ASN A 38 -1.47 -5.56 6.41
N PHE A 39 -0.28 -4.97 6.23
CA PHE A 39 0.99 -5.63 6.54
C PHE A 39 1.10 -6.02 8.01
N ASN A 40 0.75 -5.13 8.94
CA ASN A 40 0.80 -5.45 10.36
C ASN A 40 -0.19 -6.58 10.72
N SER A 41 -1.41 -6.54 10.17
CA SER A 41 -2.41 -7.60 10.36
C SER A 41 -1.91 -8.95 9.84
N LEU A 42 -1.18 -8.93 8.72
CA LEU A 42 -0.56 -10.12 8.14
C LEU A 42 0.56 -10.69 9.04
N VAL A 43 1.41 -9.82 9.60
CA VAL A 43 2.46 -10.23 10.55
C VAL A 43 1.84 -10.90 11.79
N GLU A 44 0.76 -10.31 12.33
CA GLU A 44 -0.01 -10.89 13.44
C GLU A 44 -0.59 -12.27 13.08
N GLY A 45 -1.13 -12.42 11.87
CA GLY A 45 -1.65 -13.70 11.39
C GLY A 45 -0.57 -14.78 11.26
N VAL A 46 0.62 -14.42 10.79
CA VAL A 46 1.78 -15.34 10.70
C VAL A 46 2.24 -15.79 12.09
N ASP A 47 2.28 -14.88 13.07
CA ASP A 47 2.65 -15.20 14.45
C ASP A 47 1.62 -16.13 15.11
N ALA A 48 0.32 -15.85 14.93
CA ALA A 48 -0.76 -16.71 15.43
C ALA A 48 -0.70 -18.12 14.82
N LEU A 49 -0.44 -18.23 13.52
CA LEU A 49 -0.31 -19.52 12.83
C LEU A 49 0.91 -20.32 13.33
N ASP A 50 2.03 -19.65 13.59
CA ASP A 50 3.23 -20.28 14.16
C ASP A 50 2.98 -20.80 15.59
N GLN A 51 2.33 -20.00 16.43
CA GLN A 51 1.95 -20.40 17.79
C GLN A 51 1.00 -21.61 17.78
N ALA A 52 0.01 -21.61 16.88
CA ALA A 52 -0.89 -22.73 16.70
C ALA A 52 -0.15 -24.00 16.26
N GLY A 53 0.76 -23.92 15.29
CA GLY A 53 1.57 -25.05 14.83
C GLY A 53 2.40 -25.69 15.95
N ARG A 54 3.07 -24.86 16.76
CA ARG A 54 3.84 -25.30 17.93
C ARG A 54 2.98 -26.05 18.96
N SER A 55 1.75 -25.59 19.19
CA SER A 55 0.83 -26.21 20.16
C SER A 55 0.38 -27.63 19.77
N VAL A 56 0.44 -27.96 18.48
CA VAL A 56 0.04 -29.28 17.94
C VAL A 56 1.26 -30.18 17.64
N GLY A 57 2.49 -29.71 17.94
CA GLY A 57 3.72 -30.47 17.70
C GLY A 57 4.14 -30.53 16.22
N LEU A 58 3.63 -29.63 15.39
CA LEU A 58 4.06 -29.45 14.00
C LEU A 58 5.35 -28.61 13.97
N ASP A 59 6.49 -29.24 14.27
CA ASP A 59 7.81 -28.59 14.31
C ASP A 59 8.36 -28.17 12.93
N ARG A 60 7.75 -28.66 11.84
CA ARG A 60 8.17 -28.33 10.47
C ARG A 60 7.16 -27.45 9.77
N LEU A 61 7.22 -26.17 10.10
CA LEU A 61 6.75 -25.14 9.18
C LEU A 61 7.89 -24.84 8.20
N GLU A 62 8.12 -25.77 7.27
CA GLU A 62 9.20 -25.79 6.27
C GLU A 62 9.26 -24.52 5.39
N ASN A 63 8.31 -23.61 5.58
CA ASN A 63 8.15 -22.37 4.85
C ASN A 63 8.10 -21.10 5.72
N LYS A 64 8.20 -21.21 7.04
CA LYS A 64 8.17 -20.04 7.94
C LYS A 64 9.28 -19.05 7.59
N GLU A 65 10.49 -19.54 7.37
CA GLU A 65 11.66 -18.73 7.06
C GLU A 65 11.45 -17.92 5.77
N LYS A 66 10.91 -18.58 4.75
CA LYS A 66 10.53 -17.97 3.48
C LYS A 66 9.47 -16.87 3.65
N VAL A 67 8.44 -17.12 4.47
CA VAL A 67 7.41 -16.11 4.76
C VAL A 67 8.00 -14.92 5.53
N ILE A 68 8.92 -15.16 6.48
CA ILE A 68 9.61 -14.09 7.20
C ILE A 68 10.50 -13.26 6.27
N GLU A 69 11.22 -13.91 5.36
CA GLU A 69 12.06 -13.23 4.35
C GLU A 69 11.20 -12.32 3.45
N ALA A 70 10.10 -12.87 2.93
CA ALA A 70 9.10 -12.13 2.15
C ALA A 70 8.57 -10.89 2.88
N LEU A 71 8.15 -11.05 4.14
CA LEU A 71 7.66 -9.95 4.96
C LEU A 71 8.74 -8.90 5.22
N THR A 72 10.00 -9.32 5.35
CA THR A 72 11.13 -8.42 5.56
C THR A 72 11.36 -7.52 4.35
N ILE A 73 11.27 -8.08 3.14
CA ILE A 73 11.41 -7.32 1.88
C ILE A 73 10.24 -6.34 1.73
N ILE A 74 9.00 -6.79 1.92
CA ILE A 74 7.82 -5.92 1.81
C ILE A 74 7.88 -4.77 2.83
N ARG A 75 8.37 -5.03 4.04
CA ARG A 75 8.57 -3.99 5.06
C ARG A 75 9.55 -2.92 4.58
N ALA A 76 10.67 -3.32 3.97
CA ALA A 76 11.65 -2.38 3.43
C ALA A 76 11.02 -1.53 2.31
N ASP A 77 10.26 -2.14 1.41
CA ASP A 77 9.58 -1.45 0.32
C ASP A 77 8.51 -0.47 0.83
N LEU A 78 7.72 -0.84 1.84
CA LEU A 78 6.76 0.05 2.49
C LEU A 78 7.44 1.28 3.11
N ILE A 79 8.56 1.09 3.80
CA ILE A 79 9.33 2.19 4.41
C ILE A 79 9.88 3.12 3.33
N ALA A 80 10.43 2.57 2.25
CA ALA A 80 10.94 3.34 1.12
C ALA A 80 9.81 4.11 0.42
N ALA A 81 8.66 3.48 0.18
CA ALA A 81 7.48 4.10 -0.40
C ALA A 81 6.98 5.29 0.42
N LEU A 82 6.86 5.14 1.74
CA LEU A 82 6.43 6.23 2.65
C LEU A 82 7.42 7.39 2.67
N LYS A 83 8.73 7.11 2.69
CA LYS A 83 9.77 8.14 2.62
C LYS A 83 9.67 8.91 1.31
N LEU A 84 9.50 8.20 0.20
CA LEU A 84 9.42 8.81 -1.12
C LEU A 84 8.12 9.60 -1.28
N GLU A 85 6.98 9.09 -0.81
CA GLU A 85 5.71 9.83 -0.75
C GLU A 85 5.87 11.16 -0.02
N LYS A 86 6.53 11.14 1.14
CA LYS A 86 6.80 12.35 1.91
C LYS A 86 7.59 13.37 1.07
N ILE A 87 8.64 12.93 0.38
CA ILE A 87 9.46 13.78 -0.48
C ILE A 87 8.62 14.40 -1.60
N PHE A 88 7.83 13.61 -2.33
CA PHE A 88 6.92 14.11 -3.39
C PHE A 88 5.87 15.08 -2.84
N ARG A 89 5.34 14.81 -1.64
CA ARG A 89 4.31 15.65 -1.01
C ARG A 89 4.86 17.00 -0.52
N GLU A 90 6.13 17.05 -0.15
CA GLU A 90 6.81 18.23 0.38
C GLU A 90 7.52 19.03 -0.72
N ASN A 91 7.92 18.40 -1.83
CA ASN A 91 8.65 19.01 -2.94
C ASN A 91 7.87 18.85 -4.24
N GLN A 92 7.08 19.87 -4.63
CA GLN A 92 6.17 19.78 -5.78
C GLN A 92 6.87 19.65 -7.14
N ASP A 93 8.12 20.10 -7.24
CA ASP A 93 8.92 20.05 -8.47
C ASP A 93 9.80 18.78 -8.55
N PHE A 94 9.76 17.93 -7.52
CA PHE A 94 10.54 16.69 -7.51
C PHE A 94 9.96 15.67 -8.49
N THR A 95 10.81 15.15 -9.36
CA THR A 95 10.48 14.08 -10.32
C THR A 95 11.42 12.90 -10.11
N SER A 96 10.88 11.69 -10.08
CA SER A 96 11.66 10.46 -9.95
C SER A 96 10.87 9.31 -10.57
N ASN A 97 11.57 8.45 -11.33
CA ASN A 97 11.01 7.27 -11.98
C ASN A 97 11.56 5.96 -11.39
N SER A 98 12.23 6.03 -10.24
CA SER A 98 13.14 4.95 -9.80
C SER A 98 12.57 4.03 -8.74
N PHE A 99 11.28 4.15 -8.38
CA PHE A 99 10.72 3.26 -7.36
C PHE A 99 10.16 2.00 -8.01
N ALA A 100 10.72 0.87 -7.60
CA ALA A 100 10.20 -0.45 -7.92
C ALA A 100 10.26 -1.29 -6.64
N VAL A 101 9.13 -1.87 -6.26
CA VAL A 101 9.01 -2.92 -5.24
C VAL A 101 9.74 -4.16 -5.75
N ASN A 102 10.58 -4.75 -4.91
CA ASN A 102 11.22 -6.02 -5.26
C ASN A 102 10.25 -7.18 -4.99
N LEU A 103 9.50 -7.56 -6.02
CA LEU A 103 8.55 -8.67 -5.97
C LEU A 103 9.17 -10.03 -6.31
N GLU A 104 10.43 -10.10 -6.76
CA GLU A 104 11.06 -11.34 -7.23
C GLU A 104 11.10 -12.43 -6.15
N PRO A 105 11.50 -12.14 -4.89
CA PRO A 105 11.49 -13.15 -3.83
C PRO A 105 10.08 -13.65 -3.53
N LEU A 106 9.07 -12.81 -3.79
CA LEU A 106 7.68 -13.21 -3.59
C LEU A 106 7.14 -14.11 -4.71
N GLN A 107 7.63 -13.96 -5.95
CA GLN A 107 7.17 -14.81 -7.05
C GLN A 107 7.66 -16.24 -6.92
N ILE A 108 8.90 -16.42 -6.44
CA ILE A 108 9.53 -17.73 -6.20
C ILE A 108 8.73 -18.55 -5.18
N LEU A 109 8.22 -17.89 -4.14
CA LEU A 109 7.48 -18.51 -3.03
C LEU A 109 6.02 -18.87 -3.38
N LYS A 110 5.40 -18.17 -4.35
CA LYS A 110 4.04 -18.47 -4.82
C LYS A 110 3.92 -19.84 -5.48
N LEU A 111 5.00 -20.31 -6.10
CA LEU A 111 5.05 -21.58 -6.82
C LEU A 111 5.09 -22.80 -5.90
N SER A 112 5.47 -22.64 -4.62
CA SER A 112 5.66 -23.76 -3.70
C SER A 112 4.48 -24.09 -2.77
N GLU A 113 3.44 -23.24 -2.67
CA GLU A 113 2.50 -23.30 -1.51
C GLU A 113 1.02 -22.99 -1.79
N GLN A 114 0.50 -23.23 -2.99
CA GLN A 114 -0.86 -22.78 -3.35
C GLN A 114 -2.05 -23.31 -2.51
N SER A 115 -1.86 -24.28 -1.60
CA SER A 115 -2.93 -24.86 -0.77
C SER A 115 -2.73 -24.81 0.75
N SER A 116 -1.61 -24.28 1.26
CA SER A 116 -1.34 -24.19 2.71
C SER A 116 -1.90 -22.89 3.32
N GLU A 117 -2.13 -22.87 4.64
CA GLU A 117 -2.47 -21.62 5.37
C GLU A 117 -1.33 -20.58 5.26
N TYR A 118 -0.08 -21.03 5.26
CA TYR A 118 1.07 -20.16 4.96
C TYR A 118 1.03 -19.60 3.53
N GLY A 119 0.61 -20.41 2.55
CA GLY A 119 0.39 -19.98 1.18
C GLY A 119 -0.69 -18.92 1.01
N ARG A 120 -1.72 -18.92 1.86
CA ARG A 120 -2.74 -17.85 1.90
C ARG A 120 -2.14 -16.53 2.38
N LEU A 121 -1.50 -16.55 3.56
CA LEU A 121 -0.80 -15.39 4.13
C LEU A 121 0.26 -14.85 3.15
N PHE A 122 0.93 -15.77 2.46
CA PHE A 122 1.91 -15.44 1.45
C PHE A 122 1.31 -14.70 0.23
N ASN A 123 0.16 -15.16 -0.27
CA ASN A 123 -0.56 -14.46 -1.34
C ASN A 123 -1.02 -13.06 -0.90
N GLU A 124 -1.41 -12.89 0.36
CA GLU A 124 -1.74 -11.56 0.91
C GLU A 124 -0.52 -10.62 0.91
N ALA A 125 0.66 -11.14 1.26
CA ALA A 125 1.92 -10.41 1.22
C ALA A 125 2.20 -9.85 -0.20
N ILE A 126 2.02 -10.69 -1.23
CA ILE A 126 2.15 -10.28 -2.63
C ILE A 126 1.20 -9.14 -2.97
N GLN A 127 -0.07 -9.25 -2.58
CA GLN A 127 -1.07 -8.24 -2.91
C GLN A 127 -0.76 -6.89 -2.26
N ILE A 128 -0.16 -6.89 -1.06
CA ILE A 128 0.34 -5.67 -0.41
C ILE A 128 1.47 -5.06 -1.26
N GLY A 129 2.45 -5.87 -1.67
CA GLY A 129 3.56 -5.40 -2.51
C GLY A 129 3.08 -4.80 -3.85
N ILE A 130 2.16 -5.48 -4.54
CA ILE A 130 1.53 -4.97 -5.78
C ILE A 130 0.82 -3.64 -5.52
N THR A 131 0.01 -3.56 -4.46
CA THR A 131 -0.72 -2.33 -4.10
C THR A 131 0.24 -1.16 -3.86
N VAL A 132 1.37 -1.41 -3.19
CA VAL A 132 2.41 -0.38 -2.96
C VAL A 132 3.04 0.04 -4.28
N GLN A 133 3.38 -0.92 -5.15
CA GLN A 133 3.96 -0.64 -6.46
C GLN A 133 3.03 0.23 -7.32
N GLU A 134 1.76 -0.14 -7.43
CA GLU A 134 0.76 0.61 -8.19
C GLU A 134 0.58 2.03 -7.64
N GLU A 135 0.56 2.17 -6.32
CA GLU A 135 0.41 3.47 -5.68
C GLU A 135 1.61 4.39 -5.97
N MET A 136 2.82 3.83 -5.96
CA MET A 136 4.04 4.58 -6.25
C MET A 136 4.16 4.91 -7.75
N GLN A 137 3.73 4.02 -8.65
CA GLN A 137 3.60 4.34 -10.08
C GLN A 137 2.60 5.47 -10.30
N SER A 138 1.47 5.46 -9.58
CA SER A 138 0.49 6.55 -9.65
C SER A 138 1.03 7.85 -9.08
N LEU A 139 1.84 7.81 -8.02
CA LEU A 139 2.46 9.00 -7.44
C LEU A 139 3.49 9.61 -8.39
N GLN A 140 4.27 8.79 -9.11
CA GLN A 140 5.30 9.24 -10.06
C GLN A 140 4.73 9.75 -11.39
N GLY A 141 3.40 9.71 -11.59
CA GLY A 141 2.78 10.08 -12.86
C GLY A 141 2.88 9.00 -13.94
N ASN A 142 3.34 7.79 -13.60
CA ASN A 142 3.41 6.62 -14.48
C ASN A 142 2.11 5.78 -14.46
N ALA A 143 1.04 6.26 -13.83
CA ALA A 143 -0.27 5.60 -13.88
C ALA A 143 -0.80 5.57 -15.32
N SER A 144 -0.79 4.39 -15.93
CA SER A 144 -1.74 4.04 -16.98
C SER A 144 -3.15 4.39 -16.47
N LYS A 145 -3.88 5.18 -17.28
CA LYS A 145 -5.23 5.67 -16.96
C LYS A 145 -6.07 4.50 -16.40
N PRO A 146 -6.76 4.66 -15.25
CA PRO A 146 -7.57 3.58 -14.71
C PRO A 146 -8.63 3.18 -15.74
N TYR A 147 -8.71 1.88 -16.01
CA TYR A 147 -9.76 1.29 -16.84
C TYR A 147 -11.11 1.70 -16.24
N ARG A 148 -11.82 2.61 -16.93
CA ARG A 148 -13.22 2.90 -16.60
C ARG A 148 -13.98 1.62 -16.89
N ARG A 149 -14.47 0.92 -15.86
CA ARG A 149 -15.63 0.03 -16.03
C ARG A 149 -16.77 0.92 -16.50
N THR A 150 -16.92 1.04 -17.82
CA THR A 150 -18.19 1.41 -18.43
C THR A 150 -19.14 0.26 -18.11
N GLY A 151 -20.04 0.51 -17.16
CA GLY A 151 -21.22 -0.33 -17.00
C GLY A 151 -22.01 -0.28 -18.29
N VAL A 152 -22.26 -1.48 -18.84
CA VAL A 152 -23.36 -1.75 -19.75
C VAL A 152 -24.47 -2.36 -18.90
#